data_AF-A0A967T007-F1
#
_entry.id   AF-A0A967T007-F1
#
_cell.length_a   1.000
_cell.length_b   1.000
_cell.length_c   1.000
_cell.angle_alpha   90.00
_cell.angle_beta   90.00
_cell.angle_gamma   90.00
#
_symmetry.space_group_name_H-M   'P 1'
#
loop_
_entity.id
_entity.type
_entity.pdbx_description
1 polymer ?
#
loop_
_entity_poly.entity_id
_entity_poly.type
_entity_poly.pdbx_seq_one_letter_code
_entity_poly.pdbx_strand_id
1 'polypeptide(L)'
;MGNCYVIVIDGLGVGAQEDAAEYGDEGENTLGHVCEETEVKLPNLQRMGLGNIVPLASVAVESEPICAYGKMRELSAGKDSTTGHWEIAGIQLNRPFPTYPDGFPQEVI
;
A
#
# COMPACT_ATOMS: atom_id res chain seq x y z
N MET A 1 -15.65 -20.27 -15.24
CA MET A 1 -14.91 -19.27 -14.46
C MET A 1 -13.49 -19.25 -14.99
N GLY A 2 -12.93 -18.10 -15.37
CA GLY A 2 -11.53 -18.00 -15.79
C GLY A 2 -10.57 -18.06 -14.60
N ASN A 3 -9.26 -18.03 -14.88
CA ASN A 3 -8.23 -17.86 -13.84
C ASN A 3 -8.21 -16.42 -13.33
N CYS A 4 -7.90 -16.23 -12.05
CA CYS A 4 -7.59 -14.93 -11.45
C CYS A 4 -6.13 -14.95 -10.98
N TYR A 5 -5.39 -13.88 -11.28
CA TYR A 5 -4.01 -13.69 -10.84
C TYR A 5 -3.95 -12.42 -10.00
N VAL A 6 -3.56 -12.56 -8.74
CA VAL A 6 -3.38 -11.45 -7.81
C VAL A 6 -1.89 -11.26 -7.59
N ILE A 7 -1.41 -10.03 -7.78
CA ILE A 7 0.00 -9.66 -7.59
C ILE A 7 0.02 -8.62 -6.46
N VAL A 8 0.75 -8.92 -5.39
CA VAL A 8 1.00 -7.99 -4.29
C VAL A 8 2.43 -7.47 -4.41
N ILE A 9 2.58 -6.14 -4.49
CA ILE A 9 3.89 -5.48 -4.41
C ILE A 9 4.03 -5.01 -2.96
N ASP A 10 4.63 -5.86 -2.13
CA ASP A 10 4.71 -5.63 -0.68
C ASP A 10 5.49 -4.34 -0.37
N GLY A 11 4.95 -3.55 0.55
CA GLY A 11 5.49 -2.23 0.95
C GLY A 11 5.19 -1.04 0.02
N LEU A 12 4.52 -1.24 -1.13
CA LEU A 12 4.27 -0.15 -2.10
C LEU A 12 3.00 0.65 -1.78
N GLY A 13 3.06 1.51 -0.76
CA GLY A 13 1.98 2.45 -0.43
C GLY A 13 1.85 3.62 -1.42
N VAL A 14 0.63 4.14 -1.60
CA VAL A 14 0.31 5.28 -2.51
C VAL A 14 -0.11 6.56 -1.75
N GLY A 15 0.37 6.69 -0.51
CA GLY A 15 0.08 7.84 0.38
C GLY A 15 -0.55 7.43 1.70
N ALA A 16 -0.41 8.32 2.69
CA ALA A 16 -0.94 8.17 4.04
C ALA A 16 -2.47 8.01 4.03
N GLN A 17 -2.96 7.10 4.88
CA GLN A 17 -4.39 6.93 5.15
C GLN A 17 -4.88 8.01 6.15
N GLU A 18 -6.21 8.12 6.30
CA GLU A 18 -6.85 9.11 7.18
C GLU A 18 -6.46 8.94 8.65
N ASP A 19 -6.13 7.72 9.06
CA ASP A 19 -5.72 7.31 10.41
C ASP A 19 -4.20 7.20 10.57
N ALA A 20 -3.38 7.63 9.60
CA ALA A 20 -1.93 7.49 9.63
C ALA A 20 -1.27 8.12 10.88
N ALA A 21 -1.88 9.15 11.46
CA ALA A 21 -1.44 9.76 12.72
C ALA A 21 -1.42 8.78 13.91
N GLU A 22 -2.33 7.81 13.94
CA GLU A 22 -2.38 6.77 14.98
C GLU A 22 -1.16 5.84 14.92
N TYR A 23 -0.49 5.78 13.77
CA TYR A 23 0.67 4.92 13.50
C TYR A 23 1.98 5.70 13.43
N GLY A 24 1.95 7.03 13.55
CA GLY A 24 3.11 7.91 13.40
C GLY A 24 3.59 8.09 11.96
N ASP A 25 2.73 7.83 10.97
CA ASP A 25 3.07 7.82 9.53
C ASP A 25 2.44 9.00 8.77
N GLU A 26 2.21 10.14 9.43
CA GLU A 26 1.65 11.34 8.79
C GLU A 26 2.53 11.82 7.63
N GLY A 27 1.92 12.01 6.46
CA GLY A 27 2.62 12.49 5.27
C GLY A 27 3.42 11.43 4.52
N GLU A 28 3.44 10.18 4.97
CA GLU A 28 4.13 9.10 4.26
C GLU A 28 3.52 8.82 2.88
N ASN A 29 4.37 8.62 1.88
CA ASN A 29 3.96 8.25 0.52
C ASN A 29 5.09 7.50 -0.19
N THR A 30 5.15 6.18 -0.01
CA THR A 30 6.22 5.35 -0.58
C THR A 30 6.37 5.53 -2.10
N LEU A 31 5.30 5.30 -2.87
CA LEU A 31 5.36 5.41 -4.33
C LEU A 31 5.68 6.86 -4.78
N GLY A 32 5.09 7.85 -4.12
CA GLY A 32 5.35 9.27 -4.39
C GLY A 32 6.83 9.61 -4.21
N HIS A 33 7.39 9.34 -3.03
CA HIS A 33 8.79 9.62 -2.71
C HIS A 33 9.76 8.86 -3.64
N VAL A 34 9.46 7.60 -3.98
CA VAL A 34 10.27 6.84 -4.95
C VAL A 34 10.21 7.49 -6.33
N CYS A 35 9.04 7.88 -6.81
CA CYS A 35 8.88 8.52 -8.10
C CYS A 35 9.57 9.89 -8.18
N GLU A 36 9.61 10.64 -7.08
CA GLU A 36 10.32 11.91 -6.95
C GLU A 36 11.84 11.73 -6.95
N GLU A 37 12.37 10.82 -6.14
CA GLU A 37 13.81 10.67 -5.95
C GLU A 37 14.49 9.97 -7.14
N THR A 38 13.83 8.97 -7.74
CA THR A 38 14.48 8.07 -8.70
C THR A 38 14.18 8.38 -10.16
N GLU A 39 13.16 9.21 -10.42
CA GLU A 39 12.61 9.44 -11.76
C GLU A 39 12.29 8.14 -12.54
N VAL A 40 11.87 7.08 -11.82
CA VAL A 40 11.64 5.76 -12.39
C VAL A 40 10.61 5.78 -13.53
N LYS A 41 10.93 5.06 -14.61
CA LYS A 41 10.05 4.92 -15.77
C LYS A 41 9.22 3.66 -15.65
N LEU A 42 7.90 3.81 -15.51
CA LEU A 42 6.95 2.70 -15.38
C LEU A 42 5.92 2.70 -16.53
N PRO A 43 6.35 2.61 -17.81
CA PRO A 43 5.46 2.83 -18.96
C PRO A 43 4.28 1.85 -19.03
N ASN A 44 4.46 0.61 -18.58
CA ASN A 44 3.38 -0.37 -18.57
C ASN A 44 2.34 -0.07 -17.48
N LEU A 45 2.78 0.30 -16.27
CA LEU A 45 1.88 0.65 -15.18
C LEU A 45 1.20 2.00 -15.42
N GLN A 46 1.88 2.96 -16.07
CA GLN A 46 1.28 4.19 -16.56
C GLN A 46 0.11 3.89 -17.49
N ARG A 47 0.32 3.06 -18.54
CA ARG A 47 -0.74 2.66 -19.47
C ARG A 47 -1.91 1.97 -18.78
N MET A 48 -1.66 1.26 -17.67
CA MET A 48 -2.70 0.64 -16.83
C MET A 48 -3.41 1.63 -15.90
N GLY A 49 -2.95 2.88 -15.79
CA GLY A 49 -3.57 3.93 -14.99
C GLY A 49 -2.92 4.22 -13.64
N LEU A 50 -1.66 3.80 -13.40
CA LEU A 50 -0.98 4.05 -12.11
C LEU A 50 -0.92 5.54 -11.75
N GLY A 51 -0.54 6.40 -12.70
CA GLY A 51 -0.50 7.86 -12.52
C GLY A 51 -1.89 8.50 -12.32
N ASN A 52 -2.97 7.77 -12.56
CA ASN A 52 -4.34 8.24 -12.33
C ASN A 52 -4.82 7.98 -10.89
N ILE A 53 -4.11 7.16 -10.11
CA ILE A 53 -4.48 6.83 -8.71
C ILE A 53 -4.17 8.00 -7.78
N VAL A 54 -2.95 8.53 -7.88
CA VAL A 54 -2.45 9.71 -7.16
C VAL A 54 -1.46 10.46 -8.06
N PRO A 55 -1.26 11.79 -7.87
CA PRO A 55 -0.22 12.52 -8.59
C PRO A 55 1.18 11.94 -8.30
N LEU A 56 1.98 11.69 -9.35
CA LEU A 56 3.34 11.15 -9.26
C LEU A 56 4.29 11.96 -10.14
N ALA A 57 5.51 12.22 -9.67
CA ALA A 57 6.47 13.08 -10.39
C ALA A 57 6.96 12.49 -11.72
N SER A 58 7.24 11.18 -11.76
CA SER A 58 7.83 10.49 -12.92
C SER A 58 6.86 9.58 -13.70
N VAL A 59 5.60 9.48 -13.24
CA VAL A 59 4.55 8.69 -13.89
C VAL A 59 3.36 9.59 -14.19
N ALA A 60 3.21 9.98 -15.46
CA ALA A 60 2.13 10.86 -15.88
C ALA A 60 0.75 10.18 -15.81
N VAL A 61 -0.30 10.99 -15.77
CA VAL A 61 -1.69 10.54 -15.94
C VAL A 61 -1.87 9.98 -17.36
N GLU A 62 -2.59 8.87 -17.49
CA GLU A 62 -2.99 8.28 -18.77
C GLU A 62 -4.41 8.73 -19.13
N SER A 63 -4.62 9.26 -20.33
CA SER A 63 -5.92 9.76 -20.77
C SER A 63 -6.90 8.64 -21.11
N GLU A 64 -6.39 7.51 -21.61
CA GLU A 64 -7.17 6.34 -21.99
C GLU A 64 -6.57 5.06 -21.35
N PRO A 65 -6.70 4.87 -20.02
CA PRO A 65 -6.08 3.75 -19.34
C PRO A 65 -6.71 2.42 -19.77
N ILE A 66 -5.88 1.40 -19.96
CA ILE A 66 -6.32 0.08 -20.45
C ILE A 66 -6.90 -0.81 -19.34
N CYS A 67 -6.87 -0.34 -18.09
CA CYS A 67 -7.36 -1.05 -16.91
C CYS A 67 -8.21 -0.12 -16.03
N ALA A 68 -9.03 -0.72 -15.17
CA ALA A 68 -9.60 0.00 -14.04
C ALA A 68 -8.50 0.27 -13.00
N TYR A 69 -8.59 1.40 -12.32
CA TYR A 69 -7.64 1.85 -11.33
C TYR A 69 -8.35 2.43 -10.10
N GLY A 70 -7.65 2.45 -8.97
CA GLY A 70 -8.13 2.98 -7.71
C GLY A 70 -7.13 2.74 -6.59
N LYS A 71 -7.49 3.19 -5.38
CA LYS A 71 -6.75 2.86 -4.15
C LYS A 71 -7.71 2.24 -3.14
N MET A 72 -7.17 1.43 -2.24
CA MET A 72 -7.91 0.81 -1.15
C MET A 72 -7.47 1.44 0.17
N ARG A 73 -8.37 1.45 1.15
CA ARG A 73 -8.08 1.84 2.54
C ARG A 73 -8.14 0.58 3.38
N GLU A 74 -7.13 0.38 4.22
CA GLU A 74 -7.09 -0.75 5.15
C GLU A 74 -8.09 -0.50 6.29
N LEU A 75 -8.82 -1.53 6.67
CA LEU A 75 -9.85 -1.46 7.72
C LEU A 75 -9.40 -2.13 9.02
N SER A 76 -8.42 -3.00 8.95
CA SER A 76 -7.83 -3.67 10.09
C SER A 76 -6.91 -2.72 10.86
N ALA A 77 -6.78 -2.96 12.17
CA ALA A 77 -6.02 -2.08 13.06
C ALA A 77 -4.50 -2.28 13.01
N GLY A 78 -4.01 -3.22 12.19
CA GLY A 78 -2.58 -3.52 12.05
C GLY A 78 -2.07 -3.09 10.68
N LYS A 79 -0.77 -2.77 10.60
CA LYS A 79 -0.05 -2.41 9.36
C LYS A 79 1.05 -3.41 8.99
N ASP A 80 1.00 -4.62 9.53
CA ASP A 80 1.93 -5.70 9.22
C ASP A 80 1.46 -6.52 8.00
N SER A 81 2.39 -7.22 7.35
CA SER A 81 2.08 -8.00 6.14
C SER A 81 1.00 -9.05 6.36
N THR A 82 0.90 -9.66 7.55
CA THR A 82 -0.12 -10.69 7.81
C THR A 82 -1.51 -10.09 7.82
N THR A 83 -1.68 -8.97 8.53
CA THR A 83 -2.94 -8.22 8.59
C THR A 83 -3.42 -7.84 7.19
N GLY A 84 -2.58 -7.20 6.38
CA GLY A 84 -2.96 -6.75 5.03
C GLY A 84 -3.30 -7.91 4.09
N HIS A 85 -2.53 -9.01 4.11
CA HIS A 85 -2.83 -10.18 3.29
C HIS A 85 -4.14 -10.88 3.71
N TRP A 86 -4.42 -10.91 5.01
CA TRP A 86 -5.67 -11.47 5.53
C TRP A 86 -6.87 -10.62 5.11
N GLU A 87 -6.75 -9.29 5.13
CA GLU A 87 -7.81 -8.40 4.68
C GLU A 87 -8.09 -8.51 3.18
N ILE A 88 -7.05 -8.63 2.35
CA ILE A 88 -7.20 -8.93 0.91
C ILE A 88 -7.97 -10.25 0.70
N ALA A 89 -7.77 -11.23 1.57
CA ALA A 89 -8.48 -12.51 1.55
C ALA A 89 -9.87 -12.48 2.21
N GLY A 90 -10.30 -11.31 2.73
CA GLY A 90 -11.64 -11.09 3.30
C GLY A 90 -11.73 -11.19 4.83
N ILE A 91 -10.61 -11.14 5.55
CA ILE A 91 -10.56 -11.22 7.02
C ILE A 91 -10.14 -9.87 7.60
N GLN A 92 -11.04 -9.22 8.34
CA GLN A 92 -10.74 -7.97 9.05
C GLN A 92 -10.33 -8.23 10.50
N LEU A 93 -9.24 -7.61 10.95
CA LEU A 93 -8.74 -7.70 12.32
C LEU A 93 -8.98 -6.40 13.10
N ASN A 94 -9.75 -6.48 14.18
CA ASN A 94 -9.98 -5.34 15.07
C ASN A 94 -8.81 -5.08 16.05
N ARG A 95 -7.83 -5.99 16.12
CA ARG A 95 -6.67 -5.87 17.01
C ARG A 95 -5.40 -6.14 16.21
N PRO A 96 -4.38 -5.27 16.28
CA PRO A 96 -3.11 -5.51 15.62
C PRO A 96 -2.34 -6.65 16.28
N PHE A 97 -1.41 -7.25 15.54
CA PHE A 97 -0.39 -8.10 16.13
C PHE A 97 0.58 -7.27 16.99
N PRO A 98 1.14 -7.82 18.08
CA PRO A 98 2.12 -7.12 18.89
C PRO A 98 3.42 -6.93 18.11
N THR A 99 4.04 -5.76 18.26
CA THR A 99 5.40 -5.48 17.79
C THR A 99 6.37 -5.46 18.95
N TYR A 100 7.64 -5.76 18.67
CA TYR A 100 8.70 -5.87 19.69
C TYR A 100 9.96 -5.09 19.27
N PRO A 101 9.87 -3.76 19.07
CA PRO A 101 11.01 -2.96 18.61
C PRO A 101 12.21 -3.03 19.58
N ASP A 102 11.94 -3.19 20.88
CA ASP A 102 12.95 -3.29 21.94
C ASP A 102 13.14 -4.73 22.46
N GLY A 103 12.63 -5.73 21.73
CA GLY A 103 12.65 -7.15 22.11
C GLY A 103 11.42 -7.60 22.90
N PHE A 104 11.38 -8.89 23.24
CA PHE A 104 10.25 -9.51 23.95
C PHE A 104 10.24 -9.15 25.45
N PRO A 105 9.06 -8.95 26.05
CA PRO A 105 8.95 -8.77 27.49
C PRO A 105 9.24 -10.07 28.23
N GLN A 106 9.68 -9.98 29.49
CA GLN A 106 10.07 -11.14 30.30
C GLN A 106 8.95 -12.16 30.51
N GLU A 107 7.69 -11.75 30.45
CA GLU A 107 6.54 -12.66 30.55
C GLU A 107 6.36 -13.60 29.34
N VAL A 108 6.99 -13.27 28.21
CA VAL A 108 6.99 -14.10 26.98
C VAL A 108 8.18 -15.07 26.95
N ILE A 109 9.26 -14.79 27.70
CA ILE A 109 10.52 -15.56 27.75
C ILE A 109 10.55 -16.45 29.01
#